data_AF-A0A661L5L7-F1
#
_entry.id   AF-A0A661L5L7-F1
#
_cell.length_a   1.000
_cell.length_b   1.000
_cell.length_c   1.000
_cell.angle_alpha   90.00
_cell.angle_beta   90.00
_cell.angle_gamma   90.00
#
_symmetry.space_group_name_H-M   'P 1'
#
loop_
_entity.id
_entity.type
_entity.pdbx_description
1 polymer ?
#
loop_
_entity_poly.entity_id
_entity_poly.type
_entity_poly.pdbx_seq_one_letter_code
_entity_poly.pdbx_strand_id
1 'polypeptide(L)' 'MRQILANLLDNAIKYTPSGGRVDIEANRREQEIVIFVEDTGIGIHPEEL' A
#
# COMPACT_ATOMS: atom_id res chain seq x y z
N MET A 1 -5.34 -13.63 3.04
CA MET A 1 -5.23 -12.31 3.70
C MET A 1 -3.79 -11.92 4.02
N ARG A 2 -3.09 -12.61 4.94
CA ARG A 2 -1.71 -12.24 5.36
C ARG A 2 -0.72 -12.07 4.20
N GLN A 3 -0.71 -12.99 3.24
CA GLN A 3 0.20 -12.91 2.09
C GLN A 3 -0.07 -11.69 1.21
N ILE A 4 -1.34 -11.33 1.01
CA ILE A 4 -1.72 -10.18 0.17
C ILE A 4 -1.22 -8.89 0.81
N LEU A 5 -1.50 -8.71 2.10
CA LEU A 5 -1.02 -7.54 2.84
C LEU A 5 0.50 -7.48 2.90
N ALA A 6 1.17 -8.63 3.09
CA ALA A 6 2.63 -8.70 3.06
C ALA A 6 3.19 -8.25 1.69
N ASN A 7 2.59 -8.68 0.58
CA ASN A 7 3.04 -8.27 -0.75
C ASN A 7 2.85 -6.77 -0.99
N LEU A 8 1.70 -6.21 -0.58
CA LEU A 8 1.44 -4.77 -0.72
C LEU A 8 2.42 -3.93 0.13
N LEU A 9 2.69 -4.38 1.36
CA LEU A 9 3.63 -3.70 2.25
C LEU A 9 5.08 -3.83 1.79
N ASP A 10 5.47 -4.99 1.27
CA ASP A 10 6.79 -5.19 0.71
C ASP A 10 7.04 -4.23 -0.47
N ASN A 11 6.05 -4.10 -1.36
CA ASN A 11 6.10 -3.11 -2.44
C ASN A 11 6.20 -1.69 -1.90
N ALA A 12 5.30 -1.28 -0.99
CA ALA A 12 5.28 0.06 -0.43
C ALA A 12 6.63 0.44 0.21
N ILE A 13 7.24 -0.48 0.99
CA ILE A 13 8.55 -0.27 1.61
C ILE A 13 9.65 -0.21 0.55
N LYS A 14 9.65 -1.14 -0.41
CA LYS A 14 10.69 -1.24 -1.44
C LYS A 14 10.75 0.01 -2.33
N TYR A 15 9.60 0.61 -2.62
CA TYR A 15 9.49 1.74 -3.54
C TYR A 15 9.46 3.11 -2.85
N THR A 16 9.51 3.16 -1.51
CA THR A 16 9.59 4.40 -0.72
C THR A 16 11.04 4.72 -0.33
N PRO A 17 11.62 5.85 -0.79
CA PRO A 17 12.96 6.28 -0.39
C PRO A 17 13.07 6.63 1.10
N SER A 18 14.31 6.68 1.62
CA SER A 18 14.58 7.13 2.99
C SER A 18 13.95 8.49 3.30
N GLY A 19 13.20 8.57 4.39
CA GLY A 19 12.45 9.77 4.80
C GLY A 19 11.03 9.85 4.23
N GLY A 20 10.62 8.90 3.39
CA GLY A 20 9.22 8.70 3.01
C GLY A 20 8.41 8.00 4.09
N ARG A 21 7.11 7.86 3.84
CA ARG A 21 6.15 7.21 4.74
C ARG A 21 5.33 6.15 4.01
N VAL A 22 4.92 5.14 4.76
CA VAL A 22 3.93 4.15 4.35
C VAL A 22 2.82 4.16 5.38
N ASP A 23 1.61 4.47 4.94
CA ASP A 23 0.41 4.58 5.76
C ASP A 23 -0.52 3.39 5.49
N ILE A 24 -1.05 2.78 6.56
CA ILE A 24 -1.99 1.66 6.47
C ILE A 24 -3.25 2.03 7.23
N GLU A 25 -4.38 1.95 6.56
CA GLU A 25 -5.68 2.19 7.16
C GLU A 25 -6.63 1.02 6.91
N ALA A 26 -7.50 0.74 7.87
CA ALA A 26 -8.57 -0.24 7.71
C ALA A 26 -9.89 0.40 8.15
N ASN A 27 -10.81 0.52 7.19
CA ASN A 27 -12.11 1.15 7.39
C ASN A 27 -13.20 0.12 7.12
N ARG A 28 -14.14 -0.03 8.04
CA ARG A 28 -15.35 -0.81 7.77
C ARG A 28 -16.32 0.03 6.95
N ARG A 29 -16.74 -0.49 5.79
CA ARG A 29 -17.79 0.12 4.96
C ARG A 29 -18.90 -0.91 4.75
N GLU A 30 -20.06 -0.64 5.33
CA GLU A 30 -21.22 -1.55 5.32
C GLU A 30 -20.87 -2.98 5.81
N GLN A 31 -20.84 -3.94 4.88
CA GLN A 31 -20.56 -5.36 5.12
C GLN A 31 -19.10 -5.75 4.79
N GLU A 32 -18.27 -4.79 4.41
CA GLU A 32 -16.90 -5.01 3.97
C GLU A 32 -15.88 -4.29 4.85
N ILE A 33 -14.64 -4.78 4.81
CA ILE A 33 -13.47 -4.09 5.34
C ILE A 33 -12.63 -3.64 4.16
N VAL A 34 -12.42 -2.33 4.04
CA VAL A 34 -11.56 -1.75 3.04
C VAL A 34 -10.22 -1.42 3.69
N ILE A 35 -9.15 -2.00 3.16
CA ILE A 35 -7.79 -1.76 3.61
C ILE A 35 -7.10 -0.87 2.58
N PHE A 36 -6.52 0.23 3.03
CA PHE A 36 -5.73 1.14 2.24
C PHE A 36 -4.25 0.97 2.62
N VAL A 37 -3.39 0.90 1.62
CA VAL A 37 -1.93 0.98 1.78
C VAL A 37 -1.48 2.10 0.85
N GLU A 38 -1.00 3.18 1.43
CA GLU A 38 -0.49 4.35 0.71
C GLU A 38 1.00 4.52 1.02
N ASP A 39 1.79 4.86 0.01
CA ASP A 39 3.19 5.14 0.16
C ASP A 39 3.58 6.43 -0.57
N THR A 40 4.64 7.10 -0.10
CA THR A 40 5.18 8.30 -0.75
C THR A 40 6.35 7.98 -1.67
N GLY A 41 6.36 6.78 -2.24
CA GLY A 41 7.39 6.32 -3.14
C GLY A 41 7.29 6.93 -4.53
N ILE A 42 8.07 6.36 -5.44
CA ILE A 42 8.17 6.84 -6.83
C ILE A 42 6.90 6.59 -7.67
N GLY A 43 5.94 5.84 -7.12
CA GLY A 43 4.73 5.41 -7.82
C GLY A 43 5.00 4.29 -8.84
N ILE A 44 3.98 3.97 -9.62
CA ILE A 44 4.04 3.01 -10.73
C ILE A 44 4.01 3.80 -12.04
N HIS A 45 4.86 3.44 -13.00
CA HIS A 45 4.86 4.12 -14.29
C HIS A 45 3.51 3.90 -14.99
N PRO A 46 2.89 4.90 -15.64
CA PRO A 46 1.57 4.75 -16.25
C PRO A 46 1.43 3.63 -17.29
N GLU A 47 2.56 3.20 -17.87
CA GLU A 47 2.64 2.11 -18.85
C GLU A 47 2.64 0.70 -18.19
N GLU A 48 2.82 0.62 -16.87
CA GLU A 48 2.79 -0.61 -16.08
C GLU A 48 1.44 -0.81 -15.34
N LEU A 49 0.47 0.09 -15.56
CA LEU A 49 -0.89 0.03 -14.99
C LEU A 49 -1.86 -0.84 -15.80
#